data_AF-A0A938MDJ7-F1
#
_entry.id   AF-A0A938MDJ7-F1
#
_cell.length_a   1.000
_cell.length_b   1.000
_cell.length_c   1.000
_cell.angle_alpha   90.00
_cell.angle_beta   90.00
_cell.angle_gamma   90.00
#
_symmetry.space_group_name_H-M   'P 1'
#
loop_
_entity.id
_entity.type
_entity.pdbx_description
1 polymer ?
#
loop_
_entity_poly.entity_id
_entity_poly.type
_entity_poly.pdbx_seq_one_letter_code
_entity_poly.pdbx_strand_id
1 'polypeptide(L)'
;MNNTDASTSSALTLNYHLMHPGGDSAPGDPNAAFYLDGVCHLHYILRHPWQGKQSYSFVHVTSPDMLHWTWQPTKLQPAFTGHGMFSGTGFLTKEGKPAAIYHGQASGRNQIAIAKDNRLSAWEKPYPVEPKTAGGVEAKIGHWDPDCFLIGDTYYAIS
;
A
#
# COMPACT_ATOMS: atom_id res chain seq x y z
N MET A 1 -17.24 29.72 7.43
CA MET A 1 -16.95 28.27 7.58
C MET A 1 -18.13 27.53 6.98
N ASN A 2 -18.06 27.17 5.70
CA ASN A 2 -19.14 26.43 5.05
C ASN A 2 -18.74 24.95 5.10
N ASN A 3 -19.33 24.23 6.04
CA ASN A 3 -19.29 22.79 6.10
C ASN A 3 -20.28 22.27 5.06
N THR A 4 -19.82 22.08 3.82
CA THR A 4 -20.58 21.34 2.81
C THR A 4 -20.23 19.87 2.99
N ASP A 5 -20.87 19.23 3.96
CA ASP A 5 -21.07 17.79 3.92
C ASP A 5 -21.90 17.51 2.66
N ALA A 6 -21.20 17.22 1.57
CA ALA A 6 -21.83 16.77 0.34
C ALA A 6 -22.52 15.45 0.67
N SER A 7 -23.83 15.51 0.87
CA SER A 7 -24.73 14.37 0.98
C SER A 7 -24.50 13.46 -0.23
N THR A 8 -23.75 12.39 -0.03
CA THR A 8 -23.75 11.24 -0.94
C THR A 8 -25.20 10.83 -1.14
N SER A 9 -25.67 10.81 -2.38
CA SER A 9 -27.05 10.41 -2.66
C SER A 9 -27.24 8.98 -2.15
N SER A 10 -28.30 8.75 -1.37
CA SER A 10 -28.55 7.46 -0.71
C SER A 10 -28.62 6.28 -1.68
N ALA A 11 -28.91 6.54 -2.96
CA ALA A 11 -29.01 5.54 -4.02
C ALA A 11 -27.69 4.85 -4.38
N LEU A 12 -26.53 5.50 -4.15
CA LEU A 12 -25.21 4.96 -4.50
C LEU A 12 -24.39 4.54 -3.27
N THR A 13 -24.99 4.55 -2.09
CA THR A 13 -24.29 4.12 -0.86
C THR A 13 -24.08 2.61 -0.88
N LEU A 14 -22.83 2.17 -0.73
CA LEU A 14 -22.48 0.76 -0.65
C LEU A 14 -22.55 0.28 0.81
N ASN A 15 -23.54 -0.54 1.15
CA ASN A 15 -23.77 -0.98 2.54
C ASN A 15 -22.81 -2.08 3.01
N TYR A 16 -22.30 -2.90 2.09
CA TYR A 16 -21.44 -4.06 2.40
C TYR A 16 -20.13 -4.05 1.60
N HIS A 17 -19.65 -2.85 1.26
CA HIS A 17 -18.35 -2.66 0.62
C HIS A 17 -17.54 -1.65 1.43
N LEU A 18 -16.22 -1.80 1.43
CA LEU A 18 -15.34 -0.75 1.92
C LEU A 18 -15.34 0.41 0.93
N MET A 19 -15.85 1.56 1.36
CA MET A 19 -15.92 2.79 0.57
C MET A 19 -15.17 3.89 1.32
N HIS A 20 -14.24 4.59 0.65
CA HIS A 20 -13.55 5.72 1.26
C HIS A 20 -14.57 6.81 1.65
N PRO A 21 -14.53 7.34 2.88
CA PRO A 21 -15.43 8.39 3.32
C PRO A 21 -15.06 9.74 2.70
N GLY A 22 -16.04 10.65 2.64
CA GLY A 22 -15.89 11.91 1.92
C GLY A 22 -16.35 11.78 0.47
N GLY A 23 -16.72 12.90 -0.15
CA GLY A 23 -17.35 12.93 -1.49
C GLY A 23 -16.43 12.46 -2.62
N ASP A 24 -16.16 13.31 -3.60
CA ASP A 24 -15.37 12.94 -4.78
C ASP A 24 -13.94 12.54 -4.39
N SER A 25 -13.73 11.24 -4.21
CA SER A 25 -12.45 10.60 -3.98
C SER A 25 -12.20 9.57 -5.08
N ALA A 26 -10.94 9.16 -5.26
CA ALA A 26 -10.60 8.10 -6.18
C ALA A 26 -9.75 7.06 -5.45
N PRO A 27 -10.40 6.23 -4.63
CA PRO A 27 -9.76 5.02 -4.16
C PRO A 27 -9.39 4.16 -5.39
N GLY A 28 -8.17 3.65 -5.39
CA GLY A 28 -7.67 2.70 -6.36
C GLY A 28 -7.56 1.30 -5.76
N ASP A 29 -6.63 0.53 -6.29
CA ASP A 29 -6.49 -0.89 -5.99
C ASP A 29 -6.28 -1.19 -4.49
N PRO A 30 -6.73 -2.37 -4.01
CA PRO A 30 -6.39 -2.88 -2.69
C PRO A 30 -4.91 -3.25 -2.64
N ASN A 31 -4.23 -2.88 -1.55
CA ASN A 31 -2.78 -2.98 -1.46
C ASN A 31 -2.29 -3.29 -0.05
N ALA A 32 -1.11 -3.91 -0.04
CA ALA A 32 -0.59 -4.79 1.00
C ALA A 32 -1.61 -5.22 2.07
N ALA A 33 -2.28 -6.34 1.83
CA ALA A 33 -3.17 -6.97 2.80
C ALA A 33 -2.41 -7.98 3.68
N PHE A 34 -2.76 -8.05 4.96
CA PHE A 34 -2.17 -8.99 5.91
C PHE A 34 -3.22 -9.53 6.87
N TYR A 35 -2.96 -10.70 7.45
CA TYR A 35 -3.64 -11.17 8.65
C TYR A 35 -2.59 -11.34 9.75
N LEU A 36 -2.63 -10.48 10.76
CA LEU A 36 -1.61 -10.37 11.80
C LEU A 36 -2.29 -10.30 13.16
N ASP A 37 -1.83 -11.11 14.11
CA ASP A 37 -2.31 -11.09 15.51
C ASP A 37 -3.85 -11.14 15.64
N GLY A 38 -4.51 -11.91 14.76
CA GLY A 38 -5.97 -12.06 14.75
C GLY A 38 -6.74 -10.95 14.02
N VAL A 39 -6.05 -10.01 13.37
CA VAL A 39 -6.63 -8.83 12.71
C VAL A 39 -6.31 -8.85 11.21
N CYS A 40 -7.31 -8.60 10.38
CA CYS A 40 -7.13 -8.31 8.96
C CYS A 40 -6.68 -6.86 8.79
N HIS A 41 -5.58 -6.65 8.09
CA HIS A 41 -5.08 -5.35 7.66
C HIS A 41 -5.28 -5.27 6.15
N LEU A 42 -5.87 -4.17 5.68
CA LEU A 42 -5.99 -3.88 4.26
C LEU A 42 -5.53 -2.44 4.04
N HIS A 43 -4.70 -2.23 3.04
CA HIS A 43 -4.49 -0.90 2.49
C HIS A 43 -5.19 -0.76 1.14
N TYR A 44 -5.32 0.46 0.67
CA TYR A 44 -5.70 0.74 -0.71
C TYR A 44 -5.19 2.12 -1.12
N ILE A 45 -5.08 2.33 -2.42
CA ILE A 45 -4.57 3.59 -2.97
C ILE A 45 -5.59 4.71 -2.78
N LEU A 46 -5.15 5.87 -2.32
CA LEU A 46 -5.94 7.09 -2.40
C LEU A 46 -5.17 8.16 -3.17
N ARG A 47 -5.81 8.71 -4.21
CA ARG A 47 -5.30 9.86 -4.96
C ARG A 47 -5.46 11.15 -4.16
N HIS A 48 -4.40 11.94 -4.05
CA HIS A 48 -4.44 13.26 -3.40
C HIS A 48 -3.34 14.19 -3.97
N PRO A 49 -3.47 15.53 -3.80
CA PRO A 49 -2.38 16.44 -4.14
C PRO A 49 -1.22 16.30 -3.16
N TRP A 50 0.01 16.46 -3.66
CA TRP A 50 1.23 16.58 -2.87
C TRP A 50 2.22 17.49 -3.61
N GLN A 51 2.72 18.54 -2.95
CA GLN A 51 3.64 19.53 -3.53
C GLN A 51 3.18 20.10 -4.89
N GLY A 52 1.88 20.39 -5.03
CA GLY A 52 1.32 20.96 -6.26
C GLY A 52 1.17 19.97 -7.42
N LYS A 53 1.43 18.68 -7.21
CA LYS A 53 1.25 17.61 -8.20
C LYS A 53 0.31 16.53 -7.67
N GLN A 54 -0.20 15.70 -8.56
CA GLN A 54 -0.97 14.51 -8.17
C GLN A 54 -0.04 13.43 -7.59
N SER A 55 -0.44 12.86 -6.46
CA SER A 55 0.24 11.73 -5.83
C SER A 55 -0.75 10.75 -5.21
N TYR A 56 -0.21 9.72 -4.58
CA TYR A 56 -0.94 8.56 -4.10
C TYR A 56 -0.34 8.08 -2.78
N SER A 57 -1.22 7.67 -1.86
CA SER A 57 -0.88 7.08 -0.56
C SER A 57 -1.62 5.78 -0.36
N PHE A 58 -1.12 4.94 0.54
CA PHE A 58 -1.83 3.76 1.02
C PHE A 58 -2.60 4.11 2.28
N VAL A 59 -3.92 4.18 2.17
CA VAL A 59 -4.80 4.29 3.34
C VAL A 59 -4.86 2.96 4.04
N HIS A 60 -4.85 2.94 5.37
CA HIS A 60 -4.87 1.70 6.16
C HIS A 60 -6.21 1.52 6.87
N VAL A 61 -6.80 0.34 6.73
CA VAL A 61 -7.96 -0.10 7.50
C VAL A 61 -7.68 -1.46 8.14
N THR A 62 -8.37 -1.72 9.24
CA THR A 62 -8.27 -2.98 10.00
C THR A 62 -9.65 -3.55 10.28
N SER A 63 -9.74 -4.87 10.37
CA SER A 63 -10.97 -5.56 10.75
C SER A 63 -10.67 -6.83 11.54
N PRO A 64 -11.38 -7.11 12.64
CA PRO A 64 -11.24 -8.38 13.36
C PRO A 64 -11.98 -9.54 12.66
N ASP A 65 -12.89 -9.26 11.74
CA ASP A 65 -13.86 -10.23 11.20
C ASP A 65 -14.12 -10.10 9.69
N MET A 66 -13.41 -9.21 8.99
CA MET A 66 -13.64 -8.80 7.59
C MET A 66 -15.00 -8.15 7.30
N LEU A 67 -15.81 -7.87 8.34
CA LEU A 67 -17.13 -7.25 8.22
C LEU A 67 -17.11 -5.81 8.74
N HIS A 68 -16.52 -5.61 9.93
CA HIS A 68 -16.44 -4.31 10.59
C HIS A 68 -15.05 -3.72 10.42
N TRP A 69 -14.96 -2.58 9.74
CA TRP A 69 -13.69 -1.95 9.38
C TRP A 69 -13.44 -0.66 10.17
N THR A 70 -12.21 -0.50 10.66
CA THR A 70 -11.73 0.69 11.37
C THR A 70 -10.61 1.36 10.58
N TRP A 71 -10.74 2.65 10.31
CA TRP A 71 -9.70 3.49 9.71
C TRP A 71 -8.51 3.66 10.66
N GLN A 72 -7.31 3.49 10.13
CA GLN A 72 -6.06 3.65 10.87
C GLN A 72 -5.21 4.78 10.29
N PRO A 73 -4.44 5.50 11.13
CA PRO A 73 -3.39 6.40 10.64
C PRO A 73 -2.34 5.63 9.83
N THR A 74 -1.92 6.20 8.70
CA THR A 74 -0.91 5.58 7.83
C THR A 74 0.37 6.42 7.78
N LYS A 75 1.53 5.74 7.70
CA LYS A 75 2.82 6.35 7.34
C LYS A 75 3.14 6.20 5.86
N LEU A 76 2.44 5.33 5.15
CA LEU A 76 2.68 5.00 3.75
C LEU A 76 2.11 6.11 2.83
N GLN A 77 2.82 7.23 2.79
CA GLN A 77 2.48 8.42 2.02
C GLN A 77 3.74 9.16 1.55
N PRO A 78 3.65 10.03 0.51
CA PRO A 78 4.79 10.70 -0.12
C PRO A 78 5.71 11.48 0.82
N ALA A 79 5.18 12.07 1.89
CA ALA A 79 5.99 12.80 2.87
C ALA A 79 7.00 11.89 3.62
N PHE A 80 6.69 10.59 3.73
CA PHE A 80 7.56 9.59 4.36
C PHE A 80 8.41 8.85 3.32
N THR A 81 7.80 8.43 2.22
CA THR A 81 8.45 7.60 1.19
C THR A 81 9.35 8.41 0.26
N GLY A 82 9.05 9.70 0.07
CA GLY A 82 9.70 10.57 -0.93
C GLY A 82 9.08 10.47 -2.34
N HIS A 83 8.11 9.57 -2.54
CA HIS A 83 7.45 9.30 -3.83
C HIS A 83 6.00 8.85 -3.63
N GLY A 84 5.17 8.95 -4.66
CA GLY A 84 3.81 8.40 -4.63
C GLY A 84 3.80 6.87 -4.57
N MET A 85 2.74 6.30 -4.04
CA MET A 85 2.60 4.85 -3.87
C MET A 85 1.53 4.29 -4.81
N PHE A 86 1.97 3.52 -5.81
CA PHE A 86 1.12 2.67 -6.65
C PHE A 86 1.13 1.23 -6.15
N SER A 87 0.41 0.34 -6.84
CA SER A 87 0.06 -0.97 -6.34
C SER A 87 1.26 -1.90 -6.16
N GLY A 88 1.00 -2.95 -5.39
CA GLY A 88 1.87 -4.09 -5.10
C GLY A 88 1.37 -4.83 -3.86
N THR A 89 2.06 -5.88 -3.45
CA THR A 89 1.56 -6.81 -2.44
C THR A 89 2.24 -6.69 -1.07
N GLY A 90 1.63 -7.34 -0.09
CA GLY A 90 2.22 -7.58 1.22
C GLY A 90 2.82 -8.99 1.28
N PHE A 91 3.97 -9.14 1.94
CA PHE A 91 4.62 -10.43 2.18
C PHE A 91 5.23 -10.47 3.59
N LEU A 92 5.55 -11.67 4.07
CA LEU A 92 6.31 -11.84 5.30
C LEU A 92 7.78 -12.09 4.96
N THR A 93 8.69 -11.40 5.66
CA THR A 93 10.12 -11.70 5.57
C THR A 93 10.42 -13.07 6.19
N LYS A 94 11.63 -13.60 5.97
CA LYS A 94 12.14 -14.83 6.60
C LYS A 94 12.09 -14.77 8.13
N GLU A 95 12.22 -13.57 8.70
CA GLU A 95 12.13 -13.31 10.14
C GLU A 95 10.68 -13.10 10.61
N GLY A 96 9.69 -13.27 9.71
CA GLY A 96 8.27 -13.14 10.02
C GLY A 96 7.78 -11.69 10.09
N LYS A 97 8.56 -10.70 9.64
CA LYS A 97 8.12 -9.30 9.65
C LYS A 97 7.21 -9.00 8.45
N PRO A 98 6.11 -8.25 8.62
CA PRO A 98 5.34 -7.76 7.49
C PRO A 98 6.16 -6.78 6.63
N ALA A 99 6.07 -6.92 5.32
CA ALA A 99 6.71 -6.03 4.35
C ALA A 99 5.80 -5.78 3.16
N ALA A 100 5.86 -4.59 2.58
CA ALA A 100 5.15 -4.23 1.36
C ALA A 100 6.15 -4.07 0.22
N ILE A 101 5.87 -4.69 -0.92
CA ILE A 101 6.51 -4.37 -2.20
C ILE A 101 5.51 -3.57 -3.05
N TYR A 102 5.95 -2.51 -3.71
CA TYR A 102 5.04 -1.60 -4.43
C TYR A 102 5.75 -0.80 -5.53
N HIS A 103 5.00 -0.27 -6.49
CA HIS A 103 5.54 0.65 -7.47
C HIS A 103 5.67 2.09 -6.90
N GLY A 104 6.88 2.64 -6.87
CA GLY A 104 7.11 4.01 -6.42
C GLY A 104 6.94 5.03 -7.55
N GLN A 105 5.83 5.77 -7.56
CA GLN A 105 5.54 6.81 -8.56
C GLN A 105 6.69 7.82 -8.65
N ALA A 106 7.20 8.04 -9.86
CA ALA A 106 8.32 8.95 -10.15
C ALA A 106 9.66 8.57 -9.49
N SER A 107 9.76 7.41 -8.83
CA SER A 107 11.04 6.84 -8.37
C SER A 107 11.75 6.04 -9.47
N GLY A 108 11.01 5.62 -10.51
CA GLY A 108 11.51 4.77 -11.59
C GLY A 108 11.82 3.33 -11.15
N ARG A 109 11.42 2.94 -9.94
CA ARG A 109 11.70 1.63 -9.35
C ARG A 109 10.49 1.10 -8.58
N ASN A 110 10.40 -0.22 -8.49
CA ASN A 110 9.64 -0.86 -7.42
C ASN A 110 10.42 -0.70 -6.10
N GLN A 111 9.70 -0.67 -5.00
CA GLN A 111 10.21 -0.31 -3.67
C GLN A 111 9.76 -1.37 -2.66
N ILE A 112 10.56 -1.56 -1.61
CA ILE A 112 10.17 -2.36 -0.45
C ILE A 112 10.16 -1.47 0.78
N ALA A 113 9.15 -1.65 1.64
CA ALA A 113 9.11 -1.09 2.98
C ALA A 113 8.80 -2.21 3.99
N ILE A 114 9.58 -2.29 5.07
CA ILE A 114 9.41 -3.30 6.13
C ILE A 114 8.70 -2.66 7.32
N ALA A 115 7.68 -3.32 7.85
CA ALA A 115 6.95 -2.86 9.02
C ALA A 115 7.80 -3.03 10.29
N LYS A 116 7.67 -2.08 11.22
CA LYS A 116 8.35 -2.12 12.52
C LYS A 116 7.53 -2.80 13.61
N ASP A 117 6.23 -2.99 13.36
CA ASP A 117 5.28 -3.60 14.27
C ASP A 117 4.15 -4.28 13.48
N ASN A 118 3.48 -5.26 14.11
CA ASN A 118 2.36 -5.99 13.50
C ASN A 118 1.07 -5.14 13.39
N ARG A 119 1.00 -3.99 14.07
CA ARG A 119 -0.12 -3.05 13.90
C ARG A 119 0.02 -2.24 12.61
N LEU A 120 1.15 -2.37 11.91
CA LEU A 120 1.51 -1.64 10.70
C LEU A 120 1.53 -0.11 10.90
N SER A 121 1.75 0.32 12.14
CA SER A 121 1.70 1.73 12.53
C SER A 121 2.98 2.50 12.20
N ALA A 122 4.08 1.76 11.99
CA ALA A 122 5.38 2.31 11.66
C ALA A 122 6.13 1.42 10.67
N TRP A 123 6.94 2.05 9.82
CA TRP A 123 7.68 1.41 8.75
C TRP A 123 9.16 1.87 8.76
N GLU A 124 10.04 1.00 8.30
CA GLU A 124 11.42 1.33 7.94
C GLU A 124 11.45 2.20 6.67
N LYS A 125 12.53 2.96 6.49
CA LYS A 125 12.68 3.80 5.29
C LYS A 125 12.65 2.90 4.05
N PRO A 126 11.79 3.18 3.04
CA PRO A 126 11.74 2.34 1.85
C PRO A 126 13.05 2.33 1.08
N TYR A 127 13.30 1.23 0.38
CA TYR A 127 14.47 1.06 -0.48
C TYR A 127 14.10 0.43 -1.84
N PRO A 128 14.84 0.75 -2.91
CA PRO A 128 14.51 0.28 -4.24
C PRO A 128 14.80 -1.21 -4.42
N VAL A 129 13.99 -1.86 -5.25
CA VAL A 129 14.27 -3.19 -5.79
C VAL A 129 15.23 -3.05 -6.96
N GLU A 130 16.43 -3.63 -6.83
CA GLU A 130 17.51 -3.56 -7.83
C GLU A 130 17.78 -4.96 -8.42
N PRO A 131 16.97 -5.41 -9.39
CA PRO A 131 17.11 -6.73 -9.98
C PRO A 131 18.40 -6.82 -10.80
N LYS A 132 19.10 -7.95 -10.67
CA LYS A 132 20.31 -8.26 -11.43
C LYS A 132 20.14 -9.58 -12.15
N THR A 133 20.72 -9.68 -13.33
CA THR A 133 20.91 -10.94 -14.06
C THR A 133 21.82 -11.88 -13.28
N ALA A 134 21.88 -13.15 -13.67
CA ALA A 134 22.81 -14.12 -13.07
C ALA A 134 24.29 -13.67 -13.12
N GLY A 135 24.65 -12.85 -14.12
CA GLY A 135 25.99 -12.25 -14.25
C GLY A 135 26.21 -10.98 -13.42
N GLY A 136 25.27 -10.58 -12.57
CA GLY A 136 25.37 -9.41 -11.70
C GLY A 136 25.10 -8.06 -12.39
N VAL A 137 24.77 -8.06 -13.68
CA VAL A 137 24.40 -6.86 -14.44
C VAL A 137 22.96 -6.46 -14.12
N GLU A 138 22.69 -5.15 -14.01
CA GLU A 138 21.33 -4.62 -13.84
C GLU A 138 20.37 -5.22 -14.87
N ALA A 139 19.26 -5.79 -14.39
CA ALA A 139 18.27 -6.41 -15.25
C ALA A 139 17.31 -5.35 -15.78
N LYS A 140 17.02 -5.41 -17.09
CA LYS A 140 15.96 -4.60 -17.70
C LYS A 140 14.62 -5.29 -17.49
N ILE A 141 13.87 -4.82 -16.50
CA ILE A 141 12.52 -5.30 -16.21
C ILE A 141 11.50 -4.16 -16.25
N GLY A 142 10.23 -4.49 -16.46
CA GLY A 142 9.14 -3.59 -16.14
C GLY A 142 9.08 -3.37 -14.63
N HIS A 143 8.90 -2.13 -14.19
CA HIS A 143 8.62 -1.82 -12.80
C HIS A 143 7.17 -1.36 -12.70
N TRP A 144 6.27 -2.30 -12.45
CA TRP A 144 4.85 -2.04 -12.28
C TRP A 144 4.22 -3.14 -11.42
N ASP A 145 3.27 -2.76 -10.56
CA ASP A 145 2.43 -3.63 -9.71
C ASP A 145 3.10 -4.94 -9.23
N PRO A 146 4.21 -4.85 -8.47
CA PRO A 146 4.99 -6.02 -8.11
C PRO A 146 4.30 -6.92 -7.09
N ASP A 147 4.63 -8.22 -7.16
CA ASP A 147 4.41 -9.18 -6.08
C ASP A 147 5.74 -9.78 -5.60
N CYS A 148 5.82 -10.15 -4.33
CA CYS A 148 6.99 -10.77 -3.70
C CYS A 148 6.53 -11.92 -2.81
N PHE A 149 7.15 -13.10 -2.97
CA PHE A 149 6.83 -14.28 -2.17
C PHE A 149 8.08 -15.10 -1.88
N LEU A 150 8.04 -15.87 -0.80
CA LEU A 150 9.13 -16.71 -0.33
C LEU A 150 8.85 -18.18 -0.68
N ILE A 151 9.79 -18.83 -1.37
CA ILE A 151 9.79 -20.30 -1.54
C ILE A 151 11.08 -20.83 -0.94
N GLY A 152 10.96 -21.60 0.14
CA GLY A 152 12.12 -22.08 0.91
C GLY A 152 12.92 -20.91 1.47
N ASP A 153 14.18 -20.80 1.07
CA ASP A 153 15.08 -19.72 1.51
C ASP A 153 15.30 -18.63 0.43
N THR A 154 14.45 -18.60 -0.59
CA THR A 154 14.61 -17.70 -1.74
C THR A 154 13.38 -16.82 -1.92
N TYR A 155 13.58 -15.50 -1.92
CA TYR A 155 12.54 -14.56 -2.33
C TYR A 155 12.45 -14.52 -3.85
N TYR A 156 11.22 -14.53 -4.35
CA TYR A 156 10.87 -14.34 -5.74
C TYR A 156 10.05 -13.06 -5.83
N ALA A 157 10.27 -12.29 -6.89
CA ALA A 157 9.42 -11.15 -7.21
C ALA A 157 9.07 -11.17 -8.69
N ILE A 158 7.85 -10.74 -9.00
CA ILE A 158 7.33 -10.58 -10.35
C ILE A 158 6.85 -9.14 -10.53
N SER A 159 6.90 -8.64 -11.77
CA SER A 159 6.49 -7.29 -12.18
C SER A 159 6.09 -7.31 -13.66
#